data_AF-A0A925ZLZ5-F1
#
_entry.id   AF-A0A925ZLZ5-F1
#
_cell.length_a   1.000
_cell.length_b   1.000
_cell.length_c   1.000
_cell.angle_alpha   90.00
_cell.angle_beta   90.00
_cell.angle_gamma   90.00
#
_symmetry.space_group_name_H-M   'P 1'
#
loop_
_entity.id
_entity.type
_entity.pdbx_description
1 polymer ?
#
loop_
_entity_poly.entity_id
_entity_poly.type
_entity_poly.pdbx_seq_one_letter_code
_entity_poly.pdbx_strand_id
1 'polypeptide(L)'
;MGDGEDAALIDYVREIRAALPAEVFAPARSRIAWLPVHLAIIVAAMLTIASGVGGWPVALACSLVLGMSFAGLSFLGHEVLHGAVLRGRTAIQVVGWICFSPFLLSPRLWIAWHNRAHHGNTMAKGVDPDAYPTLEAYRQSFALRLVTSVFSLGRRSPLGFTSLLIGFTVQSAHMLFAARSAVGMSPARHRVALAQSGLAAAMWITLAFVLGPLGFVFAYVIPLLIANVMVMSYILTNHSLSPLTDENDPLLNSLSVTTPRWYSFLTLDFGMHVEHHLLPAMSTRHAGRVREVLQARWPERYQSMPLGRAVWQLMRTARVYRDDTTLHDPWTGRDWPAILPRPIATASAAANAAAPSTLSAS
;
A
#
# COMPACT_ATOMS: atom_id res chain seq x y z
N MET A 1 19.80 23.27 -5.97
CA MET A 1 18.94 22.62 -4.95
C MET A 1 18.77 21.19 -5.41
N GLY A 2 19.28 20.21 -4.67
CA GLY A 2 19.16 18.80 -5.01
C GLY A 2 20.25 17.87 -4.45
N ASP A 3 21.37 18.39 -3.94
CA ASP A 3 22.51 17.53 -3.54
C ASP A 3 22.29 16.79 -2.20
N GLY A 4 21.15 16.98 -1.53
CA GLY A 4 20.79 16.33 -0.26
C GLY A 4 19.56 15.39 -0.31
N GLU A 5 18.68 15.52 -1.32
CA GLU A 5 17.34 14.89 -1.31
C GLU A 5 17.35 13.35 -1.42
N ASP A 6 18.44 12.75 -1.91
CA ASP A 6 18.56 11.30 -2.14
C ASP A 6 19.64 10.61 -1.26
N ALA A 7 20.36 11.34 -0.41
CA ALA A 7 21.57 10.82 0.24
C ALA A 7 21.31 9.63 1.18
N ALA A 8 20.33 9.76 2.09
CA ALA A 8 20.01 8.71 3.06
C ALA A 8 19.46 7.44 2.39
N LEU A 9 18.54 7.58 1.41
CA LEU A 9 17.99 6.47 0.65
C LEU A 9 19.09 5.73 -0.13
N ILE A 10 19.97 6.48 -0.81
CA ILE A 10 21.12 5.94 -1.54
C ILE A 10 22.04 5.16 -0.59
N ASP A 11 22.30 5.70 0.60
CA ASP A 11 23.18 5.08 1.58
C ASP A 11 22.62 3.75 2.11
N TYR A 12 21.32 3.69 2.47
CA TYR A 12 20.68 2.44 2.89
C TYR A 12 20.74 1.37 1.81
N VAL A 13 20.38 1.74 0.57
CA VAL A 13 20.35 0.81 -0.56
C VAL A 13 21.75 0.28 -0.85
N ARG A 14 22.78 1.14 -0.79
CA ARG A 14 24.18 0.75 -0.97
C ARG A 14 24.60 -0.28 0.08
N GLU A 15 24.30 -0.02 1.35
CA GLU A 15 24.66 -0.91 2.45
C GLU A 15 23.93 -2.25 2.40
N ILE A 16 22.64 -2.25 2.06
CA ILE A 16 21.86 -3.50 1.89
C ILE A 16 22.40 -4.33 0.73
N ARG A 17 22.73 -3.68 -0.40
CA ARG A 17 23.32 -4.35 -1.57
C ARG A 17 24.69 -4.93 -1.28
N ALA A 18 25.49 -4.27 -0.44
CA ALA A 18 26.78 -4.77 -0.01
C ALA A 18 26.66 -5.97 0.95
N ALA A 19 25.59 -6.03 1.75
CA ALA A 19 25.38 -7.07 2.75
C ALA A 19 24.71 -8.35 2.20
N LEU A 20 24.04 -8.30 1.05
CA LEU A 20 23.24 -9.40 0.50
C LEU A 20 23.76 -9.90 -0.86
N PRO A 21 23.66 -11.21 -1.14
CA PRO A 21 24.11 -11.77 -2.41
C PRO A 21 23.24 -11.30 -3.59
N ALA A 22 23.85 -11.23 -4.78
CA ALA A 22 23.22 -10.71 -5.98
C ALA A 22 21.89 -11.40 -6.37
N GLU A 23 21.75 -12.69 -6.05
CA GLU A 23 20.52 -13.49 -6.25
C GLU A 23 19.28 -12.95 -5.52
N VAL A 24 19.46 -12.15 -4.47
CA VAL A 24 18.37 -11.45 -3.78
C VAL A 24 17.70 -10.45 -4.72
N PHE A 25 18.49 -9.81 -5.57
CA PHE A 25 18.01 -8.77 -6.49
C PHE A 25 17.65 -9.31 -7.88
N ALA A 26 17.77 -10.63 -8.08
CA ALA A 26 17.34 -11.27 -9.31
C ALA A 26 15.80 -11.37 -9.37
N PRO A 27 15.18 -11.22 -10.55
CA PRO A 27 13.73 -11.31 -10.67
C PRO A 27 13.19 -12.66 -10.16
N ALA A 28 12.16 -12.60 -9.33
CA ALA A 28 11.49 -13.76 -8.76
C ALA A 28 10.52 -14.40 -9.77
N ARG A 29 11.05 -14.87 -10.90
CA ARG A 29 10.24 -15.38 -12.03
C ARG A 29 9.22 -16.44 -11.63
N SER A 30 9.53 -17.27 -10.62
CA SER A 30 8.60 -18.28 -10.11
C SER A 30 7.27 -17.71 -9.60
N ARG A 31 7.24 -16.45 -9.15
CA ARG A 31 6.00 -15.80 -8.71
C ARG A 31 4.98 -15.62 -9.83
N ILE A 32 5.38 -15.70 -11.11
CA ILE A 32 4.42 -15.66 -12.21
C ILE A 32 3.40 -16.82 -12.16
N ALA A 33 3.72 -17.92 -11.49
CA ALA A 33 2.80 -19.04 -11.28
C ALA A 33 1.54 -18.65 -10.48
N TRP A 34 1.57 -17.54 -9.74
CA TRP A 34 0.38 -16.98 -9.07
C TRP A 34 -0.72 -16.58 -10.05
N LEU A 35 -0.34 -16.10 -11.24
CA LEU A 35 -1.29 -15.65 -12.25
C LEU A 35 -2.25 -16.77 -12.70
N PRO A 36 -1.78 -17.90 -13.28
CA PRO A 36 -2.68 -18.96 -13.70
C PRO A 36 -3.43 -19.61 -12.54
N VAL A 37 -2.85 -19.69 -11.34
CA VAL A 37 -3.53 -20.23 -10.15
C VAL A 37 -4.74 -19.38 -9.78
N HIS A 38 -4.58 -18.06 -9.63
CA HIS A 38 -5.70 -17.19 -9.31
C HIS A 38 -6.71 -17.08 -10.45
N LEU A 39 -6.26 -17.08 -11.71
CA LEU A 39 -7.19 -17.10 -12.86
C LEU A 39 -8.04 -18.37 -12.87
N ALA A 40 -7.46 -19.54 -12.59
CA ALA A 40 -8.21 -20.79 -12.48
C ALA A 40 -9.24 -20.75 -11.34
N ILE A 41 -8.85 -20.23 -10.17
CA ILE A 41 -9.76 -20.03 -9.03
C ILE A 41 -10.91 -19.09 -9.41
N ILE A 42 -10.60 -17.98 -10.08
CA ILE A 42 -11.59 -16.98 -10.50
C ILE A 42 -12.60 -17.60 -11.47
N VAL A 43 -12.13 -18.29 -12.50
CA VAL A 43 -13.00 -18.95 -13.49
C VAL A 43 -13.86 -20.02 -12.81
N ALA A 44 -13.27 -20.88 -11.98
CA ALA A 44 -14.02 -21.92 -11.27
C ALA A 44 -15.12 -21.35 -10.37
N ALA A 45 -14.80 -20.34 -9.56
CA ALA A 45 -15.77 -19.70 -8.67
C ALA A 45 -16.87 -18.96 -9.44
N MET A 46 -16.55 -18.29 -10.54
CA MET A 46 -17.54 -17.64 -11.41
C MET A 46 -18.48 -18.66 -12.06
N LEU A 47 -17.97 -19.79 -12.54
CA LEU A 47 -18.79 -20.87 -13.10
C LEU A 47 -19.70 -21.48 -12.03
N THR A 48 -19.21 -21.67 -10.79
CA THR A 48 -20.05 -22.13 -9.68
C THR A 48 -21.18 -21.14 -9.38
N ILE A 49 -20.89 -19.83 -9.30
CA ILE A 49 -21.92 -18.81 -9.12
C ILE A 49 -22.94 -18.84 -10.26
N ALA A 50 -22.47 -18.91 -11.51
CA ALA A 50 -23.33 -18.95 -12.70
C ALA A 50 -24.24 -20.18 -12.74
N SER A 51 -23.77 -21.32 -12.23
CA SER A 51 -24.55 -22.57 -12.18
C SER A 51 -25.71 -22.54 -11.17
N GLY A 52 -25.68 -21.62 -10.20
CA GLY A 52 -26.66 -21.56 -9.11
C GLY A 52 -26.55 -22.70 -8.09
N VAL A 53 -25.55 -23.58 -8.20
CA VAL A 53 -25.34 -24.71 -7.28
C VAL A 53 -25.21 -24.22 -5.84
N GLY A 54 -26.04 -24.76 -4.96
CA GLY A 54 -26.04 -24.44 -3.53
C GLY A 54 -26.56 -23.05 -3.17
N GLY A 55 -27.13 -22.30 -4.12
CA GLY A 55 -27.79 -21.02 -3.88
C GLY A 55 -26.87 -19.91 -3.36
N TRP A 56 -27.47 -18.92 -2.68
CA TRP A 56 -26.75 -17.75 -2.18
C TRP A 56 -25.62 -18.04 -1.16
N PRO A 57 -25.68 -19.07 -0.30
CA PRO A 57 -24.58 -19.36 0.62
C PRO A 57 -23.31 -19.81 -0.10
N VAL A 58 -23.45 -20.67 -1.12
CA VAL A 58 -22.30 -21.10 -1.94
C VAL A 58 -21.80 -19.95 -2.79
N ALA A 59 -22.69 -19.13 -3.36
CA ALA A 59 -22.29 -17.94 -4.11
C ALA A 59 -21.50 -16.96 -3.23
N LEU A 60 -21.93 -16.74 -1.98
CA LEU A 60 -21.21 -15.89 -1.02
C LEU A 60 -19.84 -16.46 -0.65
N ALA A 61 -19.75 -17.78 -0.43
CA ALA A 61 -18.45 -18.43 -0.19
C ALA A 61 -17.52 -18.28 -1.40
N CYS A 62 -18.03 -18.42 -2.61
CA CYS A 62 -17.30 -18.15 -3.85
C CYS A 62 -16.86 -16.68 -3.93
N SER A 63 -17.70 -15.72 -3.50
CA SER A 63 -17.34 -14.31 -3.45
C SER A 63 -16.14 -14.03 -2.53
N LEU A 64 -16.05 -14.72 -1.39
CA LEU A 64 -14.91 -14.61 -0.48
C LEU A 64 -13.61 -15.05 -1.17
N VAL A 65 -13.65 -16.21 -1.85
CA VAL A 65 -12.51 -16.77 -2.59
C VAL A 65 -12.11 -15.88 -3.77
N LEU A 66 -13.08 -15.33 -4.49
CA LEU A 66 -12.87 -14.38 -5.58
C LEU A 66 -12.20 -13.10 -5.08
N GLY A 67 -12.68 -12.52 -3.97
CA GLY A 67 -12.12 -11.29 -3.42
C GLY A 67 -10.68 -11.45 -2.97
N MET A 68 -10.37 -12.58 -2.30
CA MET A 68 -8.99 -12.94 -1.97
C MET A 68 -8.11 -13.12 -3.21
N SER A 69 -8.65 -13.66 -4.30
CA SER A 69 -7.92 -13.82 -5.56
C SER A 69 -7.70 -12.50 -6.31
N PHE A 70 -8.67 -11.59 -6.29
CA PHE A 70 -8.50 -10.24 -6.83
C PHE A 70 -7.41 -9.47 -6.07
N ALA A 71 -7.38 -9.58 -4.74
CA ALA A 71 -6.31 -9.02 -3.92
C ALA A 71 -4.95 -9.67 -4.25
N GLY A 72 -4.87 -11.01 -4.26
CA GLY A 72 -3.65 -11.76 -4.60
C GLY A 72 -3.07 -11.39 -5.97
N LEU A 73 -3.93 -11.29 -6.99
CA LEU A 73 -3.54 -10.77 -8.30
C LEU A 73 -3.04 -9.33 -8.24
N SER A 74 -3.66 -8.45 -7.45
CA SER A 74 -3.22 -7.07 -7.32
C SER A 74 -1.82 -6.95 -6.69
N PHE A 75 -1.51 -7.79 -5.70
CA PHE A 75 -0.16 -7.87 -5.12
C PHE A 75 0.87 -8.44 -6.11
N LEU A 76 0.50 -9.44 -6.92
CA LEU A 76 1.36 -9.91 -8.02
C LEU A 76 1.57 -8.81 -9.06
N GLY A 77 0.50 -8.10 -9.42
CA GLY A 77 0.52 -6.98 -10.35
C GLY A 77 1.47 -5.88 -9.89
N HIS A 78 1.43 -5.53 -8.60
CA HIS A 78 2.36 -4.57 -7.99
C HIS A 78 3.82 -4.99 -8.19
N GLU A 79 4.20 -6.21 -7.84
CA GLU A 79 5.58 -6.67 -8.04
C GLU A 79 5.97 -6.74 -9.52
N VAL A 80 5.06 -7.17 -10.40
CA VAL A 80 5.28 -7.21 -11.85
C VAL A 80 5.53 -5.82 -12.40
N LEU A 81 4.73 -4.83 -12.00
CA LEU A 81 4.83 -3.45 -12.47
C LEU A 81 6.06 -2.71 -11.91
N HIS A 82 6.62 -3.16 -10.79
CA HIS A 82 7.96 -2.77 -10.33
C HIS A 82 9.11 -3.48 -11.06
N GLY A 83 8.82 -4.53 -11.83
CA GLY A 83 9.84 -5.32 -12.53
C GLY A 83 10.51 -6.38 -11.66
N ALA A 84 9.96 -6.69 -10.48
CA ALA A 84 10.49 -7.67 -9.55
C ALA A 84 10.27 -9.12 -10.01
N VAL A 85 9.30 -9.38 -10.89
CA VAL A 85 8.95 -10.72 -11.38
C VAL A 85 9.32 -10.91 -12.85
N LEU A 86 8.95 -9.94 -13.70
CA LEU A 86 9.11 -10.02 -15.15
C LEU A 86 10.01 -8.91 -15.68
N ARG A 87 10.62 -9.16 -16.84
CA ARG A 87 11.32 -8.15 -17.64
C ARG A 87 10.61 -7.95 -18.97
N GLY A 88 10.83 -6.79 -19.57
CA GLY A 88 10.25 -6.43 -20.86
C GLY A 88 8.93 -5.66 -20.72
N ARG A 89 8.82 -4.56 -21.48
CA ARG A 89 7.71 -3.61 -21.37
C ARG A 89 6.36 -4.27 -21.66
N THR A 90 6.26 -5.09 -22.71
CA THR A 90 5.00 -5.72 -23.11
C THR A 90 4.49 -6.71 -22.06
N ALA A 91 5.36 -7.61 -21.58
CA ALA A 91 4.98 -8.61 -20.58
C ALA A 91 4.49 -7.96 -19.27
N ILE A 92 5.23 -6.97 -18.78
CA ILE A 92 4.85 -6.19 -17.59
C ILE A 92 3.49 -5.50 -17.79
N GLN A 93 3.27 -4.88 -18.95
CA GLN A 93 2.01 -4.19 -19.25
C GLN A 93 0.82 -5.14 -19.36
N VAL A 94 0.99 -6.30 -20.01
CA VAL A 94 -0.10 -7.28 -20.17
C VAL A 94 -0.46 -7.93 -18.84
N VAL A 95 0.54 -8.47 -18.13
CA VAL A 95 0.31 -9.15 -16.85
C VAL A 95 -0.21 -8.17 -15.81
N GLY A 96 0.36 -6.96 -15.73
CA GLY A 96 -0.15 -5.93 -14.86
C GLY A 96 -1.59 -5.53 -15.18
N TRP A 97 -1.99 -5.49 -16.46
CA TRP A 97 -3.37 -5.18 -16.83
C TRP A 97 -4.34 -6.26 -16.36
N ILE A 98 -3.98 -7.54 -16.53
CA ILE A 98 -4.80 -8.66 -16.04
C ILE A 98 -4.94 -8.54 -14.51
N CYS A 99 -3.83 -8.34 -13.81
CA CYS A 99 -3.77 -8.27 -12.35
C CYS A 99 -4.60 -7.14 -11.76
N PHE A 100 -4.54 -5.95 -12.38
CA PHE A 100 -5.26 -4.76 -11.91
C PHE A 100 -6.62 -4.54 -12.58
N SER A 101 -7.04 -5.43 -13.50
CA SER A 101 -8.35 -5.33 -14.14
C SER A 101 -9.54 -5.34 -13.18
N PRO A 102 -9.53 -6.01 -12.00
CA PRO A 102 -10.62 -5.89 -11.03
C PRO A 102 -10.81 -4.47 -10.49
N PHE A 103 -9.73 -3.67 -10.44
CA PHE A 103 -9.77 -2.28 -9.99
C PHE A 103 -9.87 -1.27 -11.14
N LEU A 104 -10.07 -1.75 -12.37
CA LEU A 104 -10.09 -0.94 -13.59
C LEU A 104 -8.82 -0.09 -13.76
N LEU A 105 -7.69 -0.54 -13.20
CA LEU A 105 -6.50 0.28 -13.07
C LEU A 105 -5.50 -0.02 -14.19
N SER A 106 -5.18 1.02 -14.98
CA SER A 106 -4.19 0.90 -16.05
C SER A 106 -2.77 0.71 -15.49
N PRO A 107 -1.99 -0.24 -16.02
CA PRO A 107 -0.57 -0.37 -15.73
C PRO A 107 0.25 0.90 -15.98
N ARG A 108 -0.09 1.68 -17.02
CA ARG A 108 0.62 2.93 -17.33
C ARG A 108 0.31 4.00 -16.32
N LEU A 109 -0.95 4.08 -15.88
CA LEU A 109 -1.37 4.96 -14.80
C LEU A 109 -0.65 4.57 -13.52
N TRP A 110 -0.69 3.30 -13.15
CA TRP A 110 -0.06 2.80 -11.94
C TRP A 110 1.45 3.07 -11.91
N ILE A 111 2.20 2.83 -13.00
CA ILE A 111 3.64 3.17 -13.05
C ILE A 111 3.89 4.70 -12.96
N ALA A 112 2.95 5.54 -13.40
CA ALA A 112 3.09 6.99 -13.26
C ALA A 112 2.78 7.46 -11.84
N TRP A 113 1.72 6.92 -11.27
CA TRP A 113 1.23 7.25 -9.94
C TRP A 113 2.08 6.61 -8.85
N HIS A 114 2.12 5.29 -8.81
CA HIS A 114 2.78 4.54 -7.74
C HIS A 114 4.31 4.63 -7.85
N ASN A 115 4.91 4.23 -8.97
CA ASN A 115 6.39 4.12 -9.06
C ASN A 115 7.11 5.45 -9.13
N ARG A 116 6.47 6.49 -9.70
CA ARG A 116 7.13 7.78 -9.95
C ARG A 116 6.68 8.84 -8.95
N ALA A 117 5.38 9.07 -8.83
CA ALA A 117 4.88 10.12 -7.95
C ALA A 117 4.96 9.73 -6.48
N HIS A 118 4.47 8.54 -6.10
CA HIS A 118 4.45 8.09 -4.71
C HIS A 118 5.83 7.60 -4.23
N HIS A 119 6.43 6.58 -4.88
CA HIS A 119 7.72 6.04 -4.45
C HIS A 119 8.87 7.06 -4.46
N GLY A 120 8.83 8.01 -5.39
CA GLY A 120 9.84 9.07 -5.47
C GLY A 120 9.68 10.14 -4.39
N ASN A 121 8.48 10.29 -3.81
CA ASN A 121 8.14 11.40 -2.91
C ASN A 121 7.32 10.90 -1.72
N THR A 122 7.63 9.72 -1.17
CA THR A 122 6.77 9.08 -0.16
C THR A 122 6.59 9.99 1.06
N MET A 123 5.34 10.27 1.42
CA MET A 123 4.95 11.22 2.47
C MET A 123 5.52 12.64 2.32
N ALA A 124 5.97 13.04 1.14
CA ALA A 124 6.38 14.40 0.87
C ALA A 124 5.16 15.31 0.83
N LYS A 125 5.19 16.36 1.66
CA LYS A 125 4.06 17.26 1.91
C LYS A 125 3.55 17.92 0.63
N GLY A 126 2.31 17.63 0.26
CA GLY A 126 1.65 18.21 -0.92
C GLY A 126 2.16 17.69 -2.27
N VAL A 127 3.07 16.70 -2.26
CA VAL A 127 3.63 16.09 -3.47
C VAL A 127 3.20 14.64 -3.60
N ASP A 128 3.22 13.86 -2.51
CA ASP A 128 2.74 12.48 -2.51
C ASP A 128 1.21 12.44 -2.72
N PRO A 129 0.70 11.87 -3.83
CA PRO A 129 -0.74 11.76 -4.05
C PRO A 129 -1.44 10.81 -3.07
N ASP A 130 -0.69 9.99 -2.32
CA ASP A 130 -1.23 9.00 -1.39
C ASP A 130 -1.21 9.47 0.07
N ALA A 131 -0.58 10.62 0.35
CA ALA A 131 -0.57 11.21 1.68
C ALA A 131 -1.90 11.91 2.00
N TYR A 132 -2.31 11.82 3.26
CA TYR A 132 -3.43 12.63 3.75
C TYR A 132 -3.08 14.13 3.77
N PRO A 133 -4.08 15.02 3.66
CA PRO A 133 -3.82 16.43 3.49
C PRO A 133 -3.28 17.08 4.78
N THR A 134 -2.58 18.20 4.58
CA THR A 134 -2.23 19.12 5.67
C THR A 134 -3.47 19.86 6.16
N LEU A 135 -3.41 20.42 7.37
CA LEU A 135 -4.49 21.22 7.95
C LEU A 135 -4.78 22.47 7.11
N GLU A 136 -3.75 23.04 6.50
CA GLU A 136 -3.87 24.15 5.57
C GLU A 136 -4.67 23.74 4.32
N ALA A 137 -4.25 22.68 3.63
CA ALA A 137 -4.92 22.17 2.43
C ALA A 137 -6.36 21.74 2.73
N TYR A 138 -6.58 21.09 3.89
CA TYR A 138 -7.90 20.76 4.40
C TYR A 138 -8.75 22.02 4.57
N ARG A 139 -8.25 23.09 5.19
CA ARG A 139 -9.02 24.33 5.37
C ARG A 139 -9.35 25.02 4.04
N GLN A 140 -8.45 24.97 3.07
CA GLN A 140 -8.60 25.65 1.78
C GLN A 140 -9.52 24.92 0.78
N SER A 141 -9.69 23.60 0.87
CA SER A 141 -10.46 22.82 -0.12
C SER A 141 -11.69 22.14 0.47
N PHE A 142 -12.90 22.54 0.02
CA PHE A 142 -14.15 21.89 0.41
C PHE A 142 -14.16 20.39 0.07
N ALA A 143 -13.64 20.03 -1.11
CA ALA A 143 -13.56 18.64 -1.54
C ALA A 143 -12.66 17.82 -0.59
N LEU A 144 -11.48 18.33 -0.23
CA LEU A 144 -10.60 17.66 0.72
C LEU A 144 -11.25 17.54 2.10
N ARG A 145 -11.98 18.56 2.58
CA ARG A 145 -12.72 18.46 3.84
C ARG A 145 -13.76 17.36 3.82
N LEU A 146 -14.56 17.32 2.76
CA LEU A 146 -15.63 16.34 2.62
C LEU A 146 -15.05 14.92 2.57
N VAL A 147 -14.08 14.68 1.68
CA VAL A 147 -13.45 13.37 1.54
C VAL A 147 -12.78 12.95 2.84
N THR A 148 -11.96 13.82 3.43
CA THR A 148 -11.18 13.47 4.61
C THR A 148 -12.05 13.29 5.86
N SER A 149 -13.09 14.10 6.05
CA SER A 149 -13.95 14.01 7.24
C SER A 149 -14.90 12.82 7.20
N VAL A 150 -15.39 12.46 6.01
CA VAL A 150 -16.45 11.45 5.87
C VAL A 150 -15.86 10.06 5.64
N PHE A 151 -14.83 9.96 4.80
CA PHE A 151 -14.35 8.68 4.26
C PHE A 151 -13.08 8.17 4.92
N SER A 152 -12.33 8.99 5.68
CA SER A 152 -11.08 8.52 6.30
C SER A 152 -11.30 7.64 7.52
N LEU A 153 -10.46 6.61 7.66
CA LEU A 153 -10.37 5.78 8.87
C LEU A 153 -9.93 6.60 10.08
N GLY A 154 -10.76 6.59 11.12
CA GLY A 154 -10.52 7.28 12.39
C GLY A 154 -11.79 7.38 13.23
N ARG A 155 -11.65 7.73 14.52
CA ARG A 155 -12.65 7.63 15.62
C ARG A 155 -13.99 8.38 15.39
N ARG A 156 -14.22 9.01 14.25
CA ARG A 156 -15.34 9.94 14.05
C ARG A 156 -16.51 9.40 13.25
N SER A 157 -16.29 8.54 12.27
CA SER A 157 -17.35 8.19 11.34
C SER A 157 -17.36 6.69 11.11
N PRO A 158 -18.48 5.98 11.35
CA PRO A 158 -18.61 4.61 10.85
C PRO A 158 -18.45 4.57 9.32
N LEU A 159 -18.71 5.69 8.62
CA LEU A 159 -18.43 5.81 7.19
C LEU A 159 -16.93 5.83 6.88
N GLY A 160 -16.03 6.06 7.85
CA GLY A 160 -14.59 5.91 7.64
C GLY A 160 -14.19 4.51 7.18
N PHE A 161 -14.94 3.48 7.57
CA PHE A 161 -14.76 2.10 7.07
C PHE A 161 -14.96 1.99 5.55
N THR A 162 -15.65 2.93 4.91
CA THR A 162 -15.79 2.94 3.45
C THR A 162 -14.45 3.15 2.75
N SER A 163 -13.45 3.81 3.37
CA SER A 163 -12.09 3.82 2.81
C SER A 163 -11.48 2.43 2.72
N LEU A 164 -11.81 1.50 3.63
CA LEU A 164 -11.40 0.10 3.49
C LEU A 164 -12.20 -0.61 2.40
N LEU A 165 -13.50 -0.34 2.30
CA LEU A 165 -14.39 -1.06 1.37
C LEU A 165 -14.22 -0.66 -0.09
N ILE A 166 -13.93 0.60 -0.37
CA ILE A 166 -13.89 1.13 -1.76
C ILE A 166 -12.70 2.07 -2.02
N GLY A 167 -11.83 2.31 -1.04
CA GLY A 167 -10.80 3.36 -1.11
C GLY A 167 -9.87 3.21 -2.31
N PHE A 168 -9.33 2.01 -2.56
CA PHE A 168 -8.41 1.80 -3.68
C PHE A 168 -9.11 1.95 -5.03
N THR A 169 -10.38 1.55 -5.11
CA THR A 169 -11.21 1.73 -6.32
C THR A 169 -11.48 3.21 -6.61
N VAL A 170 -11.89 3.96 -5.58
CA VAL A 170 -12.15 5.40 -5.69
C VAL A 170 -10.86 6.16 -6.00
N GLN A 171 -9.75 5.83 -5.34
CA GLN A 171 -8.44 6.44 -5.58
C GLN A 171 -7.93 6.12 -6.98
N SER A 172 -8.06 4.87 -7.45
CA SER A 172 -7.70 4.50 -8.82
C SER A 172 -8.50 5.28 -9.87
N ALA A 173 -9.81 5.44 -9.65
CA ALA A 173 -10.66 6.24 -10.53
C ALA A 173 -10.28 7.74 -10.48
N HIS A 174 -10.06 8.28 -9.29
CA HIS A 174 -9.60 9.66 -9.10
C HIS A 174 -8.30 9.91 -9.85
N MET A 175 -7.30 9.04 -9.65
CA MET A 175 -6.00 9.14 -10.30
C MET A 175 -6.08 8.98 -11.81
N LEU A 176 -7.02 8.19 -12.33
CA LEU A 176 -7.26 8.09 -13.76
C LEU A 176 -7.70 9.44 -14.33
N PHE A 177 -8.72 10.06 -13.76
CA PHE A 177 -9.23 11.33 -14.27
C PHE A 177 -8.32 12.53 -13.97
N ALA A 178 -7.58 12.48 -12.86
CA ALA A 178 -6.62 13.50 -12.45
C ALA A 178 -5.20 13.26 -13.00
N ALA A 179 -4.95 12.21 -13.78
CA ALA A 179 -3.60 11.76 -14.16
C ALA A 179 -2.70 12.87 -14.74
N ARG A 180 -3.29 13.83 -15.46
CA ARG A 180 -2.55 14.94 -16.07
C ARG A 180 -2.06 15.96 -15.05
N SER A 181 -2.92 16.34 -14.11
CA SER A 181 -2.61 17.35 -13.09
C SER A 181 -1.88 16.73 -11.90
N ALA A 182 -2.28 15.54 -11.46
CA ALA A 182 -1.74 14.89 -10.27
C ALA A 182 -0.34 14.29 -10.50
N VAL A 183 -0.06 13.73 -11.69
CA VAL A 183 1.20 13.00 -11.96
C VAL A 183 1.87 13.40 -13.27
N GLY A 184 1.48 14.55 -13.83
CA GLY A 184 2.10 15.10 -15.05
C GLY A 184 1.96 14.20 -16.28
N MET A 185 0.94 13.34 -16.35
CA MET A 185 0.83 12.38 -17.45
C MET A 185 0.54 13.08 -18.78
N SER A 186 1.38 12.83 -19.79
CA SER A 186 1.18 13.36 -21.16
C SER A 186 -0.19 12.95 -21.73
N PRO A 187 -0.81 13.77 -22.60
CA PRO A 187 -2.12 13.45 -23.21
C PRO A 187 -2.17 12.07 -23.88
N ALA A 188 -1.11 11.69 -24.63
CA ALA A 188 -1.05 10.42 -25.33
C ALA A 188 -1.05 9.22 -24.37
N ARG A 189 -0.23 9.26 -23.31
CA ARG A 189 -0.21 8.21 -22.27
C ARG A 189 -1.52 8.13 -21.51
N HIS A 190 -2.16 9.27 -21.23
CA HIS A 190 -3.44 9.31 -20.54
C HIS A 190 -4.56 8.66 -21.38
N ARG A 191 -4.63 8.93 -22.69
CA ARG A 191 -5.59 8.23 -23.58
C ARG A 191 -5.42 6.73 -23.55
N VAL A 192 -4.19 6.23 -23.50
CA VAL A 192 -3.94 4.79 -23.39
C VAL A 192 -4.36 4.24 -22.03
N ALA A 193 -4.14 5.00 -20.95
CA ALA A 193 -4.62 4.61 -19.62
C ALA A 193 -6.16 4.51 -19.59
N LEU A 194 -6.86 5.50 -20.15
CA LEU A 194 -8.32 5.48 -20.31
C LEU A 194 -8.79 4.28 -21.15
N ALA A 195 -8.13 3.97 -22.25
CA ALA A 195 -8.47 2.80 -23.08
C ALA A 195 -8.27 1.48 -22.32
N GLN A 196 -7.18 1.33 -21.56
CA GLN A 196 -6.93 0.13 -20.76
C GLN A 196 -7.96 -0.04 -19.62
N SER A 197 -8.28 1.04 -18.91
CA SER A 197 -9.31 1.04 -17.87
C SER A 197 -10.71 0.80 -18.46
N GLY A 198 -11.01 1.41 -19.61
CA GLY A 198 -12.26 1.21 -20.35
C GLY A 198 -12.43 -0.22 -20.85
N LEU A 199 -11.36 -0.86 -21.32
CA LEU A 199 -11.39 -2.28 -21.70
C LEU A 199 -11.70 -3.18 -20.50
N ALA A 200 -11.09 -2.92 -19.33
CA ALA A 200 -11.40 -3.67 -18.12
C ALA A 200 -12.87 -3.43 -17.69
N ALA A 201 -13.35 -2.19 -17.80
CA ALA A 201 -14.76 -1.87 -17.50
C ALA A 201 -15.72 -2.59 -18.44
N ALA A 202 -15.44 -2.59 -19.75
CA ALA A 202 -16.23 -3.31 -20.74
C ALA A 202 -16.28 -4.82 -20.47
N MET A 203 -15.15 -5.41 -20.04
CA MET A 203 -15.09 -6.82 -19.63
C MET A 203 -16.04 -7.11 -18.46
N TRP A 204 -15.99 -6.32 -17.39
CA TRP A 204 -16.86 -6.52 -16.22
C TRP A 204 -18.32 -6.18 -16.49
N ILE A 205 -18.60 -5.16 -17.30
CA ILE A 205 -19.96 -4.83 -17.76
C ILE A 205 -20.53 -5.99 -18.58
N THR A 206 -19.74 -6.57 -19.49
CA THR A 206 -20.15 -7.75 -20.26
C THR A 206 -20.47 -8.92 -19.32
N LEU A 207 -19.63 -9.16 -18.31
CA LEU A 207 -19.91 -10.19 -17.30
C LEU A 207 -21.20 -9.91 -16.53
N ALA A 208 -21.51 -8.64 -16.23
CA ALA A 208 -22.76 -8.26 -15.57
C ALA A 208 -24.00 -8.64 -16.38
N PHE A 209 -23.95 -8.45 -17.71
CA PHE A 209 -25.04 -8.87 -18.60
C PHE A 209 -25.16 -10.40 -18.70
N VAL A 210 -24.04 -11.12 -18.71
CA VAL A 210 -24.02 -12.59 -18.79
C VAL A 210 -24.57 -13.24 -17.51
N LEU A 211 -24.18 -12.75 -16.33
CA LEU A 211 -24.58 -13.33 -15.04
C LEU A 211 -25.90 -12.79 -14.49
N GLY A 212 -26.40 -11.69 -15.05
CA GLY A 212 -27.48 -10.90 -14.47
C GLY A 212 -27.07 -10.14 -13.20
N PRO A 213 -27.92 -9.25 -12.67
CA PRO A 213 -27.56 -8.34 -11.58
C PRO A 213 -27.12 -9.07 -10.30
N LEU A 214 -27.85 -10.11 -9.88
CA LEU A 214 -27.55 -10.83 -8.65
C LEU A 214 -26.26 -11.66 -8.77
N GLY A 215 -26.07 -12.36 -9.90
CA GLY A 215 -24.84 -13.10 -10.17
C GLY A 215 -23.62 -12.18 -10.21
N PHE A 216 -23.76 -10.98 -10.80
CA PHE A 216 -22.70 -9.97 -10.82
C PHE A 216 -22.33 -9.43 -9.43
N VAL A 217 -23.32 -9.26 -8.54
CA VAL A 217 -23.05 -8.87 -7.15
C VAL A 217 -22.13 -9.88 -6.46
N PHE A 218 -22.41 -11.19 -6.62
CA PHE A 218 -21.56 -12.24 -6.04
C PHE A 218 -20.23 -12.43 -6.79
N ALA A 219 -20.21 -12.26 -8.11
CA ALA A 219 -19.03 -12.54 -8.93
C ALA A 219 -18.03 -11.37 -9.01
N TYR A 220 -18.47 -10.13 -8.75
CA TYR A 220 -17.63 -8.95 -8.90
C TYR A 220 -17.77 -7.94 -7.75
N VAL A 221 -18.99 -7.51 -7.40
CA VAL A 221 -19.16 -6.42 -6.42
C VAL A 221 -18.64 -6.83 -5.03
N ILE A 222 -19.15 -7.93 -4.46
CA ILE A 222 -18.69 -8.42 -3.15
C ILE A 222 -17.18 -8.76 -3.19
N PRO A 223 -16.67 -9.50 -4.19
CA PRO A 223 -15.23 -9.73 -4.35
C PRO A 223 -14.39 -8.45 -4.38
N LEU A 224 -14.82 -7.42 -5.11
CA LEU A 224 -14.11 -6.15 -5.20
C LEU A 224 -14.05 -5.45 -3.85
N LEU A 225 -15.13 -5.47 -3.06
CA LEU A 225 -15.12 -4.91 -1.70
C LEU A 225 -14.11 -5.62 -0.80
N ILE A 226 -14.05 -6.96 -0.86
CA ILE A 226 -13.09 -7.75 -0.10
C ILE A 226 -11.66 -7.44 -0.54
N ALA A 227 -11.43 -7.33 -1.84
CA ALA A 227 -10.12 -6.97 -2.38
C ALA A 227 -9.67 -5.58 -1.93
N ASN A 228 -10.58 -4.59 -1.93
CA ASN A 228 -10.31 -3.26 -1.38
C ASN A 228 -9.93 -3.36 0.10
N VAL A 229 -10.66 -4.12 0.92
CA VAL A 229 -10.35 -4.25 2.36
C VAL A 229 -8.94 -4.76 2.56
N MET A 230 -8.53 -5.79 1.80
CA MET A 230 -7.18 -6.32 1.88
C MET A 230 -6.13 -5.30 1.44
N VAL A 231 -6.29 -4.69 0.27
CA VAL A 231 -5.32 -3.73 -0.29
C VAL A 231 -5.22 -2.48 0.59
N MET A 232 -6.35 -1.87 0.96
CA MET A 232 -6.40 -0.66 1.76
C MET A 232 -5.96 -0.88 3.21
N SER A 233 -6.15 -2.09 3.76
CA SER A 233 -5.60 -2.40 5.09
C SER A 233 -4.09 -2.22 5.12
N TYR A 234 -3.39 -2.56 4.04
CA TYR A 234 -1.95 -2.31 3.92
C TYR A 234 -1.62 -0.87 3.56
N ILE A 235 -2.19 -0.32 2.48
CA ILE A 235 -1.86 1.06 2.02
C ILE A 235 -1.98 2.07 3.16
N LEU A 236 -3.08 1.99 3.91
CA LEU A 236 -3.31 2.92 5.02
C LEU A 236 -2.40 2.66 6.22
N THR A 237 -2.12 1.40 6.56
CA THR A 237 -1.26 1.12 7.71
C THR A 237 0.20 1.40 7.43
N ASN A 238 0.63 1.19 6.20
CA ASN A 238 2.00 1.39 5.76
C ASN A 238 2.43 2.86 5.71
N HIS A 239 1.48 3.80 5.54
CA HIS A 239 1.78 5.23 5.34
C HIS A 239 1.02 6.16 6.27
N SER A 240 -0.28 5.93 6.52
CA SER A 240 -1.16 6.92 7.15
C SER A 240 -1.01 7.04 8.68
N LEU A 241 -0.01 6.36 9.23
CA LEU A 241 0.46 6.54 10.61
C LEU A 241 1.81 7.27 10.66
N SER A 242 2.58 7.25 9.57
CA SER A 242 3.93 7.80 9.46
C SER A 242 3.90 9.33 9.39
N PRO A 243 5.00 10.00 9.75
CA PRO A 243 5.13 11.44 9.58
C PRO A 243 5.18 11.83 8.10
N LEU A 244 4.88 13.09 7.81
CA LEU A 244 5.34 13.74 6.58
C LEU A 244 6.85 14.00 6.70
N THR A 245 7.56 13.94 5.58
CA THR A 245 9.01 14.17 5.57
C THR A 245 9.41 15.03 4.39
N ASP A 246 10.41 15.90 4.60
CA ASP A 246 11.01 16.68 3.52
C ASP A 246 11.92 15.79 2.64
N GLU A 247 12.67 14.90 3.29
CA GLU A 247 13.49 13.88 2.63
C GLU A 247 12.72 12.56 2.52
N ASN A 248 12.89 11.85 1.39
CA ASN A 248 12.26 10.55 1.19
C ASN A 248 13.06 9.45 1.90
N ASP A 249 12.81 9.27 3.20
CA ASP A 249 13.44 8.25 4.04
C ASP A 249 12.45 7.14 4.41
N PRO A 250 12.49 5.97 3.75
CA PRO A 250 11.61 4.84 4.03
C PRO A 250 11.60 4.32 5.47
N LEU A 251 12.68 4.49 6.24
CA LEU A 251 12.71 4.06 7.64
C LEU A 251 11.93 5.02 8.55
N LEU A 252 11.64 6.23 8.08
CA LEU A 252 10.86 7.24 8.79
C LEU A 252 9.44 7.37 8.24
N ASN A 253 9.28 7.44 6.92
CA ASN A 253 8.02 7.77 6.26
C ASN A 253 7.18 6.55 5.84
N SER A 254 7.62 5.34 6.19
CA SER A 254 6.87 4.11 5.91
C SER A 254 6.93 3.13 7.09
N LEU A 255 5.98 2.20 7.13
CA LEU A 255 5.85 1.20 8.18
C LEU A 255 5.74 -0.20 7.58
N SER A 256 6.55 -1.14 8.07
CA SER A 256 6.33 -2.56 7.77
C SER A 256 5.33 -3.17 8.74
N VAL A 257 4.31 -3.85 8.22
CA VAL A 257 3.29 -4.55 9.01
C VAL A 257 3.40 -6.07 8.86
N THR A 258 3.43 -6.77 9.99
CA THR A 258 3.52 -8.24 10.03
C THR A 258 2.15 -8.88 10.10
N THR A 259 1.99 -10.03 9.45
CA THR A 259 0.73 -10.78 9.36
C THR A 259 0.96 -12.28 9.56
N PRO A 260 -0.09 -13.06 9.88
CA PRO A 260 0.01 -14.51 9.92
C PRO A 260 0.46 -15.09 8.57
N ARG A 261 1.18 -16.22 8.60
CA ARG A 261 1.85 -16.81 7.40
C ARG A 261 0.91 -17.06 6.21
N TRP A 262 -0.34 -17.46 6.46
CA TRP A 262 -1.29 -17.70 5.37
C TRP A 262 -1.68 -16.41 4.65
N TYR A 263 -1.79 -15.31 5.40
CA TYR A 263 -2.14 -14.01 4.86
C TYR A 263 -0.93 -13.40 4.15
N SER A 264 0.25 -13.48 4.77
CA SER A 264 1.49 -13.02 4.14
C SER A 264 1.80 -13.80 2.86
N PHE A 265 1.53 -15.11 2.82
CA PHE A 265 1.61 -15.90 1.60
C PHE A 265 0.65 -15.36 0.52
N LEU A 266 -0.65 -15.24 0.82
CA LEU A 266 -1.69 -14.74 -0.10
C LEU A 266 -1.36 -13.35 -0.65
N THR A 267 -0.79 -12.48 0.18
CA THR A 267 -0.50 -11.10 -0.16
C THR A 267 0.96 -10.88 -0.55
N LEU A 268 1.69 -11.95 -0.87
CA LEU A 268 3.08 -11.88 -1.32
C LEU A 268 3.96 -11.03 -0.39
N ASP A 269 3.81 -11.17 0.92
CA ASP A 269 4.53 -10.42 1.96
C ASP A 269 4.53 -8.89 1.76
N PHE A 270 3.47 -8.34 1.14
CA PHE A 270 3.32 -6.89 0.88
C PHE A 270 3.45 -6.02 2.14
N GLY A 271 3.17 -6.59 3.32
CA GLY A 271 3.37 -5.90 4.59
C GLY A 271 4.82 -5.51 4.88
N MET A 272 5.81 -6.11 4.22
CA MET A 272 7.22 -5.74 4.34
C MET A 272 7.54 -4.48 3.53
N HIS A 273 6.97 -3.36 3.97
CA HIS A 273 6.82 -2.17 3.14
C HIS A 273 8.00 -1.19 3.20
N VAL A 274 8.70 -1.10 4.34
CA VAL A 274 9.98 -0.38 4.43
C VAL A 274 10.98 -1.02 3.47
N GLU A 275 11.05 -2.35 3.46
CA GLU A 275 11.90 -3.12 2.56
C GLU A 275 11.52 -2.88 1.10
N HIS A 276 10.23 -2.86 0.81
CA HIS A 276 9.69 -2.56 -0.51
C HIS A 276 10.04 -1.13 -0.99
N HIS A 277 9.91 -0.12 -0.13
CA HIS A 277 10.24 1.26 -0.50
C HIS A 277 11.74 1.49 -0.73
N LEU A 278 12.60 0.79 -0.01
CA LEU A 278 14.04 0.80 -0.25
C LEU A 278 14.42 0.12 -1.58
N LEU A 279 13.75 -0.99 -1.90
CA LEU A 279 14.13 -1.87 -3.02
C LEU A 279 12.88 -2.30 -3.82
N PRO A 280 12.17 -1.39 -4.49
CA PRO A 280 10.87 -1.72 -5.09
C PRO A 280 10.96 -2.75 -6.22
N ALA A 281 12.09 -2.79 -6.94
CA ALA A 281 12.35 -3.78 -7.99
C ALA A 281 12.83 -5.14 -7.45
N MET A 282 12.99 -5.30 -6.13
CA MET A 282 13.27 -6.58 -5.50
C MET A 282 11.95 -7.26 -5.11
N SER A 283 11.84 -8.57 -5.34
CA SER A 283 10.67 -9.28 -4.83
C SER A 283 10.70 -9.38 -3.30
N THR A 284 9.54 -9.14 -2.69
CA THR A 284 9.33 -9.25 -1.24
C THR A 284 9.58 -10.65 -0.69
N ARG A 285 9.74 -11.67 -1.55
CA ARG A 285 10.16 -13.03 -1.14
C ARG A 285 11.46 -13.00 -0.31
N HIS A 286 12.30 -11.99 -0.54
CA HIS A 286 13.57 -11.81 0.14
C HIS A 286 13.53 -10.69 1.18
N ALA A 287 12.37 -10.08 1.42
CA ALA A 287 12.23 -8.97 2.35
C ALA A 287 12.65 -9.34 3.78
N GLY A 288 12.51 -10.61 4.19
CA GLY A 288 13.06 -11.09 5.46
C GLY A 288 14.57 -10.87 5.60
N ARG A 289 15.34 -11.08 4.53
CA ARG A 289 16.80 -10.85 4.54
C ARG A 289 17.13 -9.36 4.61
N VAL A 290 16.34 -8.52 3.94
CA VAL A 290 16.50 -7.05 4.02
C VAL A 290 16.16 -6.56 5.43
N ARG A 291 15.08 -7.06 6.03
CA ARG A 291 14.70 -6.79 7.41
C ARG A 291 15.84 -7.11 8.39
N GLU A 292 16.47 -8.27 8.26
CA GLU A 292 17.61 -8.66 9.12
C GLU A 292 18.74 -7.64 9.05
N VAL A 293 19.09 -7.18 7.84
CA VAL A 293 20.11 -6.14 7.66
C VAL A 293 19.67 -4.81 8.28
N LEU A 294 18.41 -4.40 8.06
CA LEU A 294 17.85 -3.16 8.61
C LEU A 294 17.86 -3.17 10.14
N GLN A 295 17.45 -4.28 10.76
CA GLN A 295 17.43 -4.43 12.21
C GLN A 295 18.84 -4.49 12.79
N ALA A 296 19.83 -5.02 12.06
CA ALA A 296 21.22 -5.05 12.52
C ALA A 296 21.90 -3.67 12.43
N ARG A 297 21.63 -2.90 11.38
CA ARG A 297 22.32 -1.63 11.10
C ARG A 297 21.61 -0.40 11.66
N TRP A 298 20.27 -0.40 11.64
CA TRP A 298 19.45 0.73 12.10
C TRP A 298 18.28 0.28 13.00
N PRO A 299 18.56 -0.43 14.12
CA PRO A 299 17.52 -0.96 15.01
C PRO A 299 16.58 0.10 15.58
N GLU A 300 17.11 1.30 15.87
CA GLU A 300 16.32 2.41 16.43
C GLU A 300 15.43 3.10 15.39
N ARG A 301 15.79 2.97 14.09
CA ARG A 301 15.06 3.58 12.98
C ARG A 301 14.00 2.66 12.40
N TYR A 302 14.30 1.36 12.28
CA TYR A 302 13.41 0.42 11.62
C TYR A 302 12.06 0.27 12.35
N GLN A 303 10.98 0.65 11.69
CA GLN A 303 9.63 0.56 12.24
C GLN A 303 8.88 -0.65 11.71
N SER A 304 8.37 -1.48 12.62
CA SER A 304 7.40 -2.52 12.27
C SER A 304 6.41 -2.82 13.39
N MET A 305 5.21 -3.29 13.03
CA MET A 305 4.23 -3.78 14.00
C MET A 305 3.25 -4.81 13.40
N PRO A 306 2.48 -5.55 14.20
CA PRO A 306 1.42 -6.40 13.67
C PRO A 306 0.33 -5.59 12.96
N LEU A 307 -0.19 -6.08 11.83
CA LEU A 307 -1.24 -5.39 11.04
C LEU A 307 -2.45 -5.02 11.91
N GLY A 308 -2.90 -5.93 12.79
CA GLY A 308 -4.02 -5.65 13.69
C GLY A 308 -3.76 -4.47 14.64
N ARG A 309 -2.52 -4.30 15.12
CA ARG A 309 -2.11 -3.15 15.93
C ARG A 309 -2.09 -1.88 15.08
N ALA A 310 -1.61 -1.93 13.85
CA ALA A 310 -1.59 -0.79 12.96
C ALA A 310 -3.01 -0.33 12.59
N VAL A 311 -3.91 -1.25 12.23
CA VAL A 311 -5.33 -0.96 11.98
C VAL A 311 -5.98 -0.36 13.23
N TRP A 312 -5.71 -0.92 14.41
CA TRP A 312 -6.23 -0.36 15.66
C TRP A 312 -5.73 1.07 15.91
N GLN A 313 -4.47 1.37 15.61
CA GLN A 313 -3.95 2.75 15.68
C GLN A 313 -4.66 3.66 14.68
N LEU A 314 -4.88 3.21 13.43
CA LEU A 314 -5.67 3.96 12.45
C LEU A 314 -7.10 4.23 12.93
N MET A 315 -7.72 3.30 13.67
CA MET A 315 -9.06 3.55 14.22
C MET A 315 -9.06 4.60 15.35
N ARG A 316 -7.92 4.84 16.00
CA ARG A 316 -7.82 5.68 17.21
C ARG A 316 -7.17 7.05 16.99
N THR A 317 -6.48 7.27 15.87
CA THR A 317 -5.80 8.53 15.53
C THR A 317 -6.55 9.31 14.46
N ALA A 318 -6.17 10.57 14.28
CA ALA A 318 -6.65 11.44 13.21
C ALA A 318 -5.89 11.24 11.90
N ARG A 319 -6.27 11.94 10.83
CA ARG A 319 -5.63 11.81 9.50
C ARG A 319 -5.11 13.11 8.90
N VAL A 320 -5.51 14.27 9.40
CA VAL A 320 -5.05 15.55 8.84
C VAL A 320 -3.74 15.95 9.51
N TYR A 321 -2.71 16.29 8.76
CA TYR A 321 -1.43 16.71 9.35
C TYR A 321 -1.49 18.19 9.76
N ARG A 322 -1.39 18.51 11.05
CA ARG A 322 -1.21 19.91 11.49
C ARG A 322 0.20 20.39 11.17
N ASP A 323 1.15 19.52 11.45
CA ASP A 323 2.58 19.64 11.19
C ASP A 323 3.08 18.23 10.81
N ASP A 324 4.37 18.10 10.53
CA ASP A 324 4.90 16.90 9.88
C ASP A 324 4.84 15.65 10.77
N THR A 325 4.73 15.83 12.09
CA THR A 325 4.71 14.73 13.07
C THR A 325 3.43 14.67 13.90
N THR A 326 2.48 15.59 13.68
CA THR A 326 1.23 15.65 14.43
C THR A 326 0.01 15.47 13.52
N LEU A 327 -0.73 14.40 13.78
CA LEU A 327 -2.06 14.14 13.25
C LEU A 327 -3.09 14.92 14.07
N HIS A 328 -3.80 15.83 13.44
CA HIS A 328 -4.82 16.69 14.02
C HIS A 328 -6.20 16.32 13.53
N ASP A 329 -7.17 16.54 14.40
CA ASP A 329 -8.57 16.23 14.12
C ASP A 329 -9.42 17.52 14.09
N PRO A 330 -9.68 18.09 12.91
CA PRO A 330 -10.14 19.49 12.77
C PRO A 330 -11.42 19.88 13.51
N TRP A 331 -12.27 18.93 13.91
CA TRP A 331 -13.56 19.21 14.54
C TRP A 331 -13.53 19.21 16.09
N THR A 332 -12.66 18.42 16.71
CA THR A 332 -12.50 18.26 18.17
C THR A 332 -11.25 18.95 18.67
N GLY A 333 -10.37 19.40 17.76
CA GLY A 333 -9.10 20.05 18.10
C GLY A 333 -8.09 19.14 18.80
N ARG A 334 -8.26 17.82 18.71
CA ARG A 334 -7.36 16.85 19.36
C ARG A 334 -6.20 16.52 18.44
N ASP A 335 -5.07 16.16 19.06
CA ASP A 335 -3.83 15.82 18.38
C ASP A 335 -3.35 14.42 18.78
N TRP A 336 -2.66 13.79 17.85
CA TRP A 336 -1.98 12.52 18.03
C TRP A 336 -0.61 12.59 17.35
N PRO A 337 0.43 11.99 17.95
CA PRO A 337 1.70 11.85 17.26
C PRO A 337 1.57 10.87 16.09
N ALA A 338 2.25 11.17 14.99
CA ALA A 338 2.62 10.19 14.00
C ALA A 338 3.60 9.17 14.63
N ILE A 339 3.75 8.00 14.02
CA ILE A 339 4.72 7.01 14.49
C ILE A 339 6.13 7.48 14.14
N LEU A 340 6.88 7.81 15.18
CA LEU A 340 8.28 8.17 15.05
C LEU A 340 9.15 6.97 15.44
N PRO A 341 10.36 6.86 14.86
CA PRO A 341 11.30 5.86 15.31
C PRO A 341 11.62 6.06 16.79
N ARG A 342 12.12 5.01 17.44
CA ARG A 342 12.41 5.10 18.87
C ARG A 342 13.45 6.20 19.07
N PRO A 343 13.27 7.09 20.07
CA PRO A 343 14.34 8.00 20.45
C PRO A 343 15.59 7.17 20.74
N ILE A 344 16.73 7.55 20.15
CA ILE A 344 18.02 6.97 20.53
C ILE A 344 18.10 7.13 22.05
N ALA A 345 18.20 6.01 22.78
CA ALA A 345 18.53 6.07 24.19
C ALA A 345 19.86 6.81 24.26
N THR A 346 19.83 8.09 24.66
CA THR A 346 21.04 8.88 24.77
C THR A 346 21.98 8.11 25.68
N ALA A 347 23.22 7.93 25.24
CA ALA A 347 24.26 7.18 25.96
C ALA A 347 24.51 7.67 27.41
N SER A 348 23.87 8.77 27.81
CA SER A 348 23.76 9.26 29.18
C SER A 348 23.13 8.26 30.16
N ALA A 349 22.14 7.45 29.75
CA ALA A 349 21.50 6.50 30.67
C ALA A 349 22.40 5.29 31.02
N ALA A 350 23.32 4.91 30.13
CA ALA A 350 24.28 3.83 30.38
C ALA A 350 25.46 4.30 31.25
N ALA A 351 25.80 5.59 31.24
CA ALA A 351 26.87 6.15 32.06
C ALA A 351 26.49 6.26 33.55
N ASN A 352 25.22 6.50 33.87
CA ASN A 352 24.75 6.61 35.26
C ASN A 352 24.55 5.27 35.97
N ALA A 353 24.62 4.14 35.26
CA ALA A 353 24.56 2.80 35.85
C ALA A 353 25.95 2.23 36.19
N ALA A 354 27.04 2.94 35.85
CA ALA A 354 28.42 2.47 36.00
C ALA A 354 29.25 3.27 37.02
N ALA A 355 28.64 4.15 37.82
CA ALA A 355 29.34 4.81 38.92
C ALA A 355 29.34 3.88 40.16
N PRO A 356 30.50 3.42 40.65
CA PRO A 356 30.58 2.67 41.90
C PRO A 356 30.21 3.61 43.05
N SER A 357 29.29 3.18 43.90
CA SER A 357 28.99 3.84 45.17
C SER A 357 30.22 3.79 46.08
N THR A 358 31.00 4.87 46.14
CA THR A 358 31.97 5.05 47.23
C THR A 358 31.20 5.39 48.50
N LEU A 359 30.94 4.37 49.31
CA LEU A 359 30.53 4.53 50.71
C LEU A 359 31.68 5.19 51.49
N SER A 360 31.44 6.39 52.02
CA SER A 360 32.29 7.03 53.01
C SER A 360 32.10 6.37 54.37
N ALA A 361 33.20 6.17 55.07
CA ALA A 361 33.27 5.69 56.44
C ALA A 361 32.61 6.65 57.45
N SER A 362 31.93 6.06 58.43
CA SER A 362 31.94 6.42 59.85
C SER A 362 31.43 5.25 60.67
#